data_AF-W1Y400-F1
#
_entry.id   AF-W1Y400-F1
#
_cell.length_a   1.000
_cell.length_b   1.000
_cell.length_c   1.000
_cell.angle_alpha   90.00
_cell.angle_beta   90.00
_cell.angle_gamma   90.00
#
_symmetry.space_group_name_H-M   'P 1'
#
loop_
_entity.id
_entity.type
_entity.pdbx_description
1 polymer ?
#
loop_
_entity_poly.entity_id
_entity_poly.type
_entity_poly.pdbx_seq_one_letter_code
_entity_poly.pdbx_strand_id
1 'polypeptide(L)' 'YQGIRPAPGYPACPEHTEKATIWELLEVEKHTGMKLTESFAMWPGASVSGWYFSHPDSKYYAVAQIQRDQVED' A
#
# COMPACT_ATOMS: atom_id res chain seq x y z
N TYR A 1 -12.75 3.52 -15.24
CA TYR A 1 -13.59 2.69 -14.35
C TYR A 1 -13.86 3.48 -13.08
N GLN A 2 -14.88 3.11 -12.30
CA GLN A 2 -15.14 3.71 -10.99
C GLN A 2 -14.25 3.07 -9.92
N GLY A 3 -13.70 3.86 -9.02
CA GLY A 3 -12.83 3.40 -7.94
C GLY A 3 -11.34 3.64 -8.20
N ILE A 4 -10.52 3.36 -7.19
CA ILE A 4 -9.06 3.48 -7.24
C ILE A 4 -8.38 2.24 -6.65
N ARG A 5 -7.11 2.05 -7.02
CA ARG A 5 -6.24 1.00 -6.50
C ARG A 5 -4.87 1.49 -6.01
N PRO A 6 -4.80 2.34 -4.97
CA PRO A 6 -3.53 2.82 -4.42
C PRO A 6 -2.72 1.69 -3.77
N ALA A 7 -1.41 1.87 -3.75
CA ALA A 7 -0.46 0.95 -3.16
C ALA A 7 0.39 1.68 -2.11
N PRO A 8 0.73 1.03 -0.99
CA PRO A 8 1.71 1.56 -0.04
C PRO A 8 3.06 1.88 -0.69
N GLY A 9 3.63 3.03 -0.35
CA GLY A 9 4.83 3.62 -0.94
C GLY A 9 4.60 4.59 -2.11
N TYR A 10 3.36 4.81 -2.53
CA TYR A 10 3.00 5.81 -3.53
C TYR A 10 2.57 7.12 -2.87
N PRO A 11 2.49 8.26 -3.60
CA PRO A 11 2.13 9.55 -2.99
C PRO A 11 0.80 9.56 -2.20
N ALA A 12 -0.17 8.71 -2.58
CA ALA A 12 -1.44 8.57 -1.87
C ALA A 12 -1.35 7.80 -0.54
N CYS A 13 -0.28 7.04 -0.35
CA CYS A 13 0.07 6.33 0.88
C CYS A 13 1.59 6.13 0.89
N PRO A 14 2.36 7.12 1.37
CA PRO A 14 3.82 7.10 1.22
C PRO A 14 4.49 6.06 2.12
N GLU A 15 3.79 5.57 3.14
CA GLU A 15 4.33 4.62 4.09
C GLU A 15 4.43 3.22 3.48
N HIS A 16 5.65 2.67 3.41
CA HIS A 16 5.90 1.37 2.79
C HIS A 16 5.54 0.21 3.70
N THR A 17 5.62 0.39 5.01
CA THR A 17 5.40 -0.66 6.03
C THR A 17 3.97 -1.21 6.00
N GLU A 18 3.00 -0.43 5.54
CA GLU A 18 1.59 -0.84 5.35
C GLU A 18 1.42 -2.07 4.44
N LYS A 19 2.43 -2.45 3.63
CA LYS A 19 2.38 -3.74 2.90
C LYS A 19 2.38 -4.95 3.84
N ALA A 20 3.00 -4.87 5.02
CA ALA A 20 2.97 -5.97 5.98
C ALA A 20 1.53 -6.34 6.34
N THR A 21 0.68 -5.35 6.59
CA THR A 21 -0.73 -5.55 6.91
C THR A 21 -1.44 -6.32 5.78
N ILE A 22 -1.18 -5.98 4.51
CA ILE A 22 -1.73 -6.70 3.36
C ILE A 22 -1.21 -8.15 3.33
N TRP A 23 0.08 -8.33 3.57
CA TRP A 23 0.73 -9.64 3.53
C TRP A 23 0.22 -10.58 4.62
N GLU A 24 0.05 -10.07 5.83
CA GLU A 24 -0.48 -10.79 6.97
C GLU A 24 -1.96 -11.12 6.77
N LEU A 25 -2.79 -10.10 6.47
CA LEU A 25 -4.24 -10.27 6.35
C LEU A 25 -4.63 -11.27 5.26
N LEU A 26 -3.91 -11.27 4.14
CA LEU A 26 -4.22 -12.13 2.98
C LEU A 26 -3.33 -13.38 2.91
N GLU A 27 -2.47 -13.63 3.90
CA GLU A 27 -1.47 -14.70 3.90
C GLU A 27 -0.70 -14.80 2.55
N VAL A 28 -0.26 -13.66 2.01
CA VAL A 28 0.19 -13.53 0.61
C VAL A 28 1.32 -14.50 0.25
N GLU A 29 2.30 -14.68 1.14
CA GLU A 29 3.43 -15.59 0.88
C GLU A 29 2.96 -17.04 0.69
N LYS A 30 1.98 -17.48 1.49
CA LYS A 30 1.45 -18.84 1.46
C LYS A 30 0.65 -19.11 0.19
N HIS A 31 -0.17 -18.15 -0.24
CA HIS A 31 -1.07 -18.35 -1.38
C HIS A 31 -0.41 -18.05 -2.74
N THR A 32 0.60 -17.17 -2.78
CA THR A 32 1.19 -16.70 -4.03
C THR A 32 2.71 -16.91 -4.14
N GLY A 33 3.39 -17.20 -3.02
CA GLY A 33 4.86 -17.28 -2.96
C GLY A 33 5.58 -15.93 -3.01
N MET A 34 4.85 -14.82 -3.18
CA MET A 34 5.41 -13.47 -3.22
C MET A 34 5.79 -13.00 -1.82
N LYS A 35 6.96 -12.38 -1.67
CA LYS A 35 7.54 -11.98 -0.38
C LYS A 35 7.72 -10.47 -0.28
N LEU A 36 7.87 -9.98 0.93
CA LEU A 36 8.41 -8.65 1.21
C LEU A 36 9.89 -8.77 1.60
N THR A 37 10.73 -7.91 1.04
CA THR A 37 12.10 -7.72 1.52
C THR A 37 12.10 -6.98 2.86
N GLU A 38 13.25 -6.91 3.52
CA GLU A 38 13.43 -6.09 4.74
C GLU A 38 13.08 -4.61 4.53
N SER A 39 13.18 -4.11 3.30
CA SER A 39 12.81 -2.76 2.89
C SER A 39 11.38 -2.63 2.33
N PHE A 40 10.52 -3.65 2.51
CA PHE A 40 9.15 -3.70 2.00
C PHE A 40 9.02 -3.56 0.47
N ALA A 41 10.05 -3.96 -0.28
CA ALA A 41 9.94 -4.20 -1.70
C ALA A 41 9.30 -5.57 -1.94
N MET A 42 8.52 -5.71 -3.02
CA MET A 42 7.92 -6.99 -3.39
C MET A 42 8.92 -7.85 -4.16
N TRP A 43 8.97 -9.14 -3.83
CA TRP A 43 9.79 -10.14 -4.53
C TRP A 43 8.91 -11.29 -5.04
N PRO A 44 8.96 -11.65 -6.33
CA PRO A 44 9.84 -11.12 -7.39
C PRO A 44 9.54 -9.66 -7.75
N GLY A 45 10.52 -8.95 -8.34
CA GLY A 45 10.36 -7.53 -8.66
C GLY A 45 9.24 -7.21 -9.66
N ALA A 46 8.85 -8.19 -10.49
CA ALA A 46 7.70 -8.09 -11.39
C ALA A 46 6.38 -8.34 -10.64
N SER A 47 6.09 -7.51 -9.63
CA SER A 47 4.95 -7.65 -8.74
C SER A 47 4.23 -6.33 -8.51
N VAL A 48 2.92 -6.39 -8.27
CA VAL A 48 2.07 -5.25 -7.95
C VAL A 48 1.11 -5.65 -6.82
N SER A 49 0.86 -4.72 -5.89
CA SER A 49 -0.17 -4.85 -4.85
C SER A 49 -0.88 -3.52 -4.66
N GLY A 50 -2.00 -3.53 -3.92
CA GLY A 50 -2.75 -2.32 -3.57
C GLY A 50 -4.12 -2.64 -2.97
N TRP A 51 -4.78 -1.60 -2.48
CA TRP A 51 -6.14 -1.67 -1.93
C TRP A 51 -7.16 -1.28 -2.98
N TYR A 52 -8.32 -1.93 -3.01
CA TYR A 52 -9.41 -1.51 -3.89
C TYR A 52 -10.44 -0.68 -3.14
N PHE A 53 -10.65 0.55 -3.60
CA PHE A 53 -11.73 1.42 -3.14
C PHE A 53 -12.78 1.54 -4.26
N SER A 54 -14.04 1.22 -3.95
CA SER A 54 -15.15 1.21 -4.92
C SER A 54 -16.00 2.49 -4.90
N HIS A 55 -15.81 3.34 -3.89
CA HIS A 55 -16.62 4.55 -3.72
C HIS A 55 -16.52 5.46 -4.97
N PRO A 56 -17.64 5.99 -5.50
CA PRO A 56 -17.65 6.78 -6.73
C PRO A 56 -16.77 8.04 -6.65
N ASP A 57 -16.67 8.64 -5.47
CA ASP A 57 -15.85 9.83 -5.25
C ASP A 57 -14.40 9.54 -4.86
N SER A 58 -13.99 8.27 -4.82
CA SER A 58 -12.59 7.94 -4.50
C SER A 58 -11.65 8.44 -5.61
N LYS A 59 -10.58 9.12 -5.20
CA LYS A 59 -9.61 9.73 -6.10
C LYS A 59 -8.22 9.57 -5.53
N TYR A 60 -7.24 9.39 -6.40
CA TYR A 60 -5.84 9.52 -6.01
C TYR A 60 -5.57 10.97 -5.62
N TYR A 61 -4.89 11.17 -4.51
CA TYR A 61 -4.29 12.44 -4.11
C TYR A 61 -2.90 12.17 -3.54
N ALA A 62 -2.05 13.18 -3.49
CA ALA A 62 -0.76 13.07 -2.82
C ALA A 62 -0.87 13.61 -1.40
N VAL A 63 -0.42 12.84 -0.42
CA VAL A 63 -0.20 13.34 0.93
C VAL A 63 0.97 14.33 0.85
N ALA A 64 0.72 15.57 1.24
CA ALA A 64 1.74 16.61 1.29
C ALA A 64 2.63 16.44 2.53
N GLN A 65 3.51 17.41 2.78
CA GLN A 65 4.25 17.43 4.05
C GLN A 65 3.28 17.39 5.23
N ILE A 66 3.49 16.42 6.11
CA ILE A 66 2.75 16.26 7.36
C ILE A 66 3.40 17.08 8.46
N GLN A 67 2.57 17.57 9.38
CA GLN A 67 3.03 18.30 10.56
C GLN A 67 3.41 17.33 11.68
N ARG A 68 4.13 17.83 12.70
CA ARG A 68 4.68 16.98 13.76
C ARG A 68 3.61 16.28 14.60
N ASP A 69 2.51 16.98 14.88
CA ASP A 69 1.33 16.42 15.55
C ASP A 69 0.77 15.21 14.77
N GLN A 70 0.74 15.28 13.43
CA GLN A 70 0.28 14.16 12.60
C GLN A 70 1.22 12.95 12.56
N VAL A 71 2.49 13.13 12.97
CA VAL A 71 3.46 12.03 13.10
C VAL A 71 3.37 11.36 14.48
N GLU A 72 2.97 12.13 15.49
CA GLU A 72 2.91 11.69 16.90
C GLU A 72 1.56 11.04 17.27
N ASP A 73 0.48 11.33 16.52
CA ASP A 73 -0.85 10.67 16.61
C ASP A 73 -0.86 9.25 16.03
#